data_AF-A0A7X9EV21-F1
#
_entry.id   AF-A0A7X9EV21-F1
#
_cell.length_a   1.000
_cell.length_b   1.000
_cell.length_c   1.000
_cell.angle_alpha   90.00
_cell.angle_beta   90.00
_cell.angle_gamma   90.00
#
_symmetry.space_group_name_H-M   'P 1'
#
loop_
_entity.id
_entity.type
_entity.pdbx_description
1 polymer ?
#
loop_
_entity_poly.entity_id
_entity_poly.type
_entity_poly.pdbx_seq_one_letter_code
_entity_poly.pdbx_strand_id
1 'polypeptide(L)'
;DHPDTVAPFLTGIYNTVIMKDVIQRNKVRDPALLESVLKFIAANIGNTVSTKKISDYLTSHGRKTTSDTIDNYVKMLENAFIIYRANRYDLKSKLFVKTFEKYYMVDTGIRNQLTGLRNTDYGHVLENIVYFELLRRGFEVAIGKAGTLEIDFVATKLDEKIYYQVCATVMDQETRERELRPLQAITDHYPKVVLSMDTTIYKDFAGIKNINIIDFLLSDD
;
A
#
# COMPACT_ATOMS: atom_id res chain seq x y z
N ASP A 1 23.65 12.06 -15.96
CA ASP A 1 22.21 11.88 -16.24
C ASP A 1 21.98 11.34 -17.63
N HIS A 2 21.71 10.03 -17.75
CA HIS A 2 21.35 9.36 -18.99
C HIS A 2 19.96 8.71 -18.80
N PRO A 3 18.86 9.42 -19.06
CA PRO A 3 17.51 8.90 -18.80
C PRO A 3 17.25 7.58 -19.53
N ASP A 4 17.86 7.40 -20.71
CA ASP A 4 17.79 6.16 -21.51
C ASP A 4 18.41 4.95 -20.81
N THR A 5 19.26 5.16 -19.79
CA THR A 5 19.90 4.08 -19.02
C THR A 5 19.11 3.66 -17.79
N VAL A 6 18.16 4.48 -17.33
CA VAL A 6 17.37 4.22 -16.12
C VAL A 6 16.49 2.97 -16.30
N ALA A 7 15.75 2.87 -17.40
CA ALA A 7 14.87 1.73 -17.66
C ALA A 7 15.65 0.40 -17.85
N PRO A 8 16.75 0.36 -18.64
CA PRO A 8 17.62 -0.82 -18.71
C PRO A 8 18.20 -1.22 -17.37
N PHE A 9 18.62 -0.24 -16.55
CA PHE A 9 19.19 -0.50 -15.22
C PHE A 9 18.15 -1.11 -14.26
N LEU A 10 16.96 -0.51 -14.17
CA LEU A 10 15.85 -1.04 -13.36
C LEU A 10 15.41 -2.43 -13.86
N THR A 11 15.38 -2.64 -15.17
CA THR A 11 15.09 -3.96 -15.76
C THR A 11 16.17 -4.98 -15.39
N GLY A 12 17.44 -4.56 -15.38
CA GLY A 12 18.56 -5.35 -14.93
C GLY A 12 18.37 -5.81 -13.48
N ILE A 13 18.18 -4.86 -12.55
CA ILE A 13 17.94 -5.16 -11.12
C ILE A 13 16.74 -6.10 -10.96
N TYR A 14 15.62 -5.79 -11.60
CA TYR A 14 14.40 -6.59 -11.52
C TYR A 14 14.63 -8.04 -11.95
N ASN A 15 15.28 -8.26 -13.10
CA ASN A 15 15.47 -9.59 -13.65
C ASN A 15 16.56 -10.38 -12.92
N THR A 16 17.71 -9.76 -12.65
CA THR A 16 18.91 -10.49 -12.20
C THR A 16 19.02 -10.62 -10.69
N VAL A 17 18.52 -9.63 -9.94
CA VAL A 17 18.60 -9.61 -8.48
C VAL A 17 17.29 -10.09 -7.88
N ILE A 18 16.16 -9.54 -8.34
CA ILE A 18 14.89 -9.79 -7.67
C ILE A 18 14.27 -11.11 -8.14
N MET A 19 13.92 -11.20 -9.42
CA MET A 19 13.16 -12.35 -9.92
C MET A 19 13.99 -13.63 -9.90
N LYS A 20 15.25 -13.57 -10.35
CA LYS A 20 16.13 -14.74 -10.37
C LYS A 20 16.30 -15.34 -8.97
N ASP A 21 16.58 -14.51 -7.96
CA ASP A 21 16.80 -15.00 -6.60
C ASP A 21 15.53 -15.58 -5.98
N VAL A 22 14.37 -14.94 -6.20
CA VAL A 22 13.08 -15.47 -5.73
C VAL A 22 12.76 -16.81 -6.40
N ILE A 23 12.94 -16.91 -7.71
CA ILE A 23 12.68 -18.13 -8.49
C ILE A 23 13.56 -19.28 -8.00
N GLN A 24 14.86 -19.02 -7.83
CA GLN A 24 15.83 -20.05 -7.44
C GLN A 24 15.64 -20.49 -5.99
N ARG A 25 15.50 -19.54 -5.05
CA ARG A 25 15.34 -19.84 -3.62
C ARG A 25 14.08 -20.64 -3.33
N ASN A 26 12.99 -20.37 -4.04
CA ASN A 26 11.70 -21.02 -3.83
C ASN A 26 11.43 -22.17 -4.81
N LYS A 27 12.37 -22.49 -5.71
CA LYS A 27 12.24 -23.52 -6.76
C LYS A 27 10.92 -23.35 -7.55
N VAL A 28 10.65 -22.11 -7.96
CA VAL A 28 9.39 -21.73 -8.62
C VAL A 28 9.25 -22.51 -9.93
N ARG A 29 8.17 -23.29 -10.06
CA ARG A 29 7.88 -24.10 -11.24
C ARG A 29 7.38 -23.30 -12.43
N ASP A 30 6.60 -22.25 -12.15
CA ASP A 30 6.09 -21.35 -13.18
C ASP A 30 6.49 -19.88 -12.88
N PRO A 31 7.70 -19.48 -13.30
CA PRO A 31 8.19 -18.11 -13.16
C PRO A 31 7.30 -17.06 -13.82
N ALA A 32 6.69 -17.37 -14.96
CA ALA A 32 5.88 -16.41 -15.69
C ALA A 32 4.54 -16.14 -14.99
N LEU A 33 4.00 -17.11 -14.24
CA LEU A 33 2.84 -16.88 -13.37
C LEU A 33 3.23 -15.99 -12.18
N LEU A 34 4.39 -16.22 -11.56
CA LEU A 34 4.90 -15.36 -10.48
C LEU A 34 5.04 -13.91 -10.95
N GLU A 35 5.64 -13.70 -12.13
CA GLU A 35 5.75 -12.38 -12.73
C GLU A 35 4.37 -11.75 -13.01
N SER A 36 3.40 -12.54 -13.48
CA SER A 36 2.02 -12.05 -13.70
C SER A 36 1.34 -11.62 -12.39
N VAL A 37 1.57 -12.36 -11.29
CA VAL A 37 1.08 -12.00 -9.95
C VAL A 37 1.70 -10.70 -9.48
N LEU A 38 3.02 -10.55 -9.62
CA LEU A 38 3.72 -9.33 -9.21
C LEU A 38 3.25 -8.11 -10.03
N LYS A 39 3.09 -8.24 -11.35
CA LYS A 39 2.54 -7.18 -12.21
C LYS A 39 1.12 -6.79 -11.81
N PHE A 40 0.28 -7.77 -11.46
CA PHE A 40 -1.06 -7.49 -10.97
C PHE A 40 -1.02 -6.67 -9.67
N ILE A 41 -0.17 -7.07 -8.71
CA ILE A 41 -0.02 -6.35 -7.44
C ILE A 41 0.52 -4.94 -7.68
N ALA A 42 1.54 -4.78 -8.53
CA ALA A 42 2.12 -3.49 -8.88
C ALA A 42 1.09 -2.52 -9.50
N ALA A 43 0.17 -3.05 -10.32
CA ALA A 43 -0.91 -2.30 -10.93
C ALA A 43 -2.05 -1.96 -9.95
N ASN A 44 -2.12 -2.66 -8.81
CA ASN A 44 -3.17 -2.51 -7.80
C ASN A 44 -2.59 -2.18 -6.42
N ILE A 45 -1.46 -1.47 -6.36
CA ILE A 45 -0.89 -1.02 -5.09
C ILE A 45 -1.93 -0.18 -4.34
N GLY A 46 -2.00 -0.36 -3.01
CA GLY A 46 -2.99 0.36 -2.19
C GLY A 46 -4.45 -0.02 -2.44
N ASN A 47 -4.76 -0.89 -3.41
CA ASN A 47 -6.11 -1.40 -3.60
C ASN A 47 -6.35 -2.66 -2.76
N THR A 48 -7.54 -2.72 -2.19
CA THR A 48 -8.00 -3.87 -1.43
C THR A 48 -8.25 -5.05 -2.37
N VAL A 49 -7.48 -6.12 -2.21
CA VAL A 49 -7.50 -7.32 -3.07
C VAL A 49 -7.57 -8.61 -2.25
N SER A 50 -8.08 -9.67 -2.88
CA SER A 50 -8.09 -11.02 -2.33
C SER A 50 -7.37 -11.96 -3.28
N THR A 51 -6.79 -13.05 -2.76
CA THR A 51 -6.12 -14.08 -3.58
C THR A 51 -7.06 -14.67 -4.64
N LYS A 52 -8.35 -14.77 -4.33
CA LYS A 52 -9.41 -15.13 -5.29
C LYS A 52 -9.55 -14.11 -6.42
N LYS A 53 -9.60 -12.80 -6.12
CA LYS A 53 -9.69 -11.75 -7.14
C LYS A 53 -8.50 -11.80 -8.10
N ILE A 54 -7.30 -12.05 -7.58
CA ILE A 54 -6.09 -12.22 -8.39
C ILE A 54 -6.20 -13.49 -9.26
N SER A 55 -6.59 -14.63 -8.70
CA SER A 55 -6.72 -15.88 -9.48
C SER A 55 -7.77 -15.78 -10.57
N ASP A 56 -8.90 -15.13 -10.28
CA ASP A 56 -10.00 -14.95 -11.22
C ASP A 56 -9.58 -14.01 -12.37
N TYR A 57 -8.85 -12.93 -12.06
CA TYR A 57 -8.29 -12.02 -13.06
C TYR A 57 -7.29 -12.74 -13.98
N LEU A 58 -6.33 -13.49 -13.41
CA LEU A 58 -5.33 -14.19 -14.22
C LEU A 58 -5.96 -15.29 -15.08
N THR A 59 -6.96 -15.99 -14.53
CA THR A 59 -7.70 -17.03 -15.26
C THR A 59 -8.48 -16.44 -16.43
N SER A 60 -9.12 -15.27 -16.26
CA SER A 60 -9.85 -14.59 -17.35
C SER A 60 -8.92 -14.09 -18.46
N HIS A 61 -7.64 -13.85 -18.15
CA HIS A 61 -6.60 -13.51 -19.13
C HIS A 61 -5.86 -14.74 -19.67
N GLY A 62 -6.46 -15.93 -19.58
CA GLY A 62 -5.94 -17.17 -20.17
C GLY A 62 -4.91 -17.91 -19.32
N ARG A 63 -4.66 -17.47 -18.08
CA ARG A 63 -3.66 -18.08 -17.19
C ARG A 63 -4.32 -18.74 -15.98
N LYS A 64 -4.70 -20.02 -16.15
CA LYS A 64 -5.36 -20.82 -15.10
C LYS A 64 -4.49 -20.94 -13.86
N THR A 65 -5.07 -20.64 -12.70
CA THR A 65 -4.40 -20.73 -11.39
C THR A 65 -5.44 -20.83 -10.27
N THR A 66 -4.99 -21.12 -9.04
CA THR A 66 -5.83 -21.23 -7.85
C THR A 66 -5.46 -20.18 -6.82
N SER A 67 -6.40 -19.83 -5.93
CA SER A 67 -6.14 -18.87 -4.85
C SER A 67 -4.99 -19.32 -3.92
N ASP A 68 -4.80 -20.62 -3.70
CA ASP A 68 -3.67 -21.17 -2.92
C ASP A 68 -2.33 -20.96 -3.63
N THR A 69 -2.31 -21.11 -4.97
CA THR A 69 -1.11 -20.84 -5.76
C THR A 69 -0.74 -19.36 -5.68
N ILE A 70 -1.75 -18.47 -5.76
CA ILE A 70 -1.55 -17.03 -5.59
C ILE A 70 -1.01 -16.73 -4.19
N ASP A 71 -1.62 -17.25 -3.13
CA ASP A 71 -1.17 -17.02 -1.75
C ASP A 71 0.29 -17.44 -1.54
N ASN A 72 0.70 -18.59 -2.10
CA ASN A 72 2.09 -19.03 -2.05
C ASN A 72 3.03 -18.06 -2.78
N TYR A 73 2.66 -17.56 -3.95
CA TYR A 73 3.49 -16.60 -4.70
C TYR A 73 3.56 -15.23 -4.01
N VAL A 74 2.45 -14.76 -3.43
CA VAL A 74 2.46 -13.54 -2.59
C VAL A 74 3.43 -13.71 -1.43
N LYS A 75 3.37 -14.84 -0.69
CA LYS A 75 4.31 -15.14 0.39
C LYS A 75 5.78 -15.18 -0.07
N MET A 76 6.05 -15.71 -1.25
CA MET A 76 7.41 -15.69 -1.81
C MET A 76 7.90 -14.27 -2.06
N LEU A 77 7.04 -13.38 -2.56
CA LEU A 77 7.35 -11.97 -2.80
C LEU A 77 7.52 -11.18 -1.50
N GLU A 78 6.71 -11.47 -0.48
CA GLU A 78 6.82 -10.89 0.86
C GLU A 78 8.13 -11.31 1.55
N ASN A 79 8.46 -12.61 1.53
CA ASN A 79 9.70 -13.13 2.10
C ASN A 79 10.96 -12.60 1.40
N ALA A 80 10.80 -12.11 0.17
CA ALA A 80 11.85 -11.47 -0.61
C ALA A 80 11.89 -9.94 -0.43
N PHE A 81 11.03 -9.39 0.41
CA PHE A 81 10.90 -7.94 0.64
C PHE A 81 10.63 -7.15 -0.64
N ILE A 82 9.93 -7.74 -1.61
CA ILE A 82 9.51 -7.05 -2.84
C ILE A 82 8.21 -6.28 -2.58
N ILE A 83 7.32 -6.92 -1.84
CA ILE A 83 6.03 -6.38 -1.44
C ILE A 83 5.85 -6.54 0.06
N TYR A 84 5.02 -5.67 0.62
CA TYR A 84 4.57 -5.75 2.00
C TYR A 84 3.04 -5.76 2.03
N ARG A 85 2.49 -6.50 2.97
CA ARG A 85 1.05 -6.64 3.17
C ARG A 85 0.60 -5.79 4.35
N ALA A 86 -0.40 -4.96 4.11
CA ALA A 86 -1.16 -4.31 5.17
C ALA A 86 -2.40 -5.15 5.46
N ASN A 87 -2.40 -5.79 6.63
CA ASN A 87 -3.53 -6.59 7.09
C ASN A 87 -4.72 -5.70 7.41
N ARG A 88 -5.94 -6.22 7.22
CA ARG A 88 -7.15 -5.48 7.57
C ARG A 88 -7.53 -5.70 9.03
N TYR A 89 -7.72 -4.60 9.75
CA TYR A 89 -8.16 -4.57 11.14
C TYR A 89 -9.56 -3.99 11.25
N ASP A 90 -10.51 -4.77 11.76
CA ASP A 90 -11.87 -4.30 11.99
C ASP A 90 -11.96 -3.64 13.37
N LEU A 91 -12.20 -2.32 13.39
CA LEU A 91 -12.16 -1.52 14.63
C LEU A 91 -13.30 -1.90 15.59
N LYS A 92 -14.42 -2.40 15.07
CA LYS A 92 -15.60 -2.76 15.88
C LYS A 92 -15.42 -4.11 16.57
N SER A 93 -15.00 -5.12 15.82
CA SER A 93 -14.76 -6.46 16.35
C SER A 93 -13.39 -6.60 17.01
N LYS A 94 -12.46 -5.66 16.74
CA LYS A 94 -11.06 -5.67 17.17
C LYS A 94 -10.28 -6.90 16.69
N LEU A 95 -10.66 -7.42 15.52
CA LEU A 95 -10.06 -8.62 14.92
C LEU A 95 -9.39 -8.30 13.58
N PHE A 96 -8.29 -9.00 13.32
CA PHE A 96 -7.67 -9.04 12.01
C PHE A 96 -8.46 -9.97 11.07
N VAL A 97 -8.73 -9.48 9.87
CA VAL A 97 -9.43 -10.22 8.82
C VAL A 97 -8.40 -10.67 7.78
N LYS A 98 -8.35 -11.97 7.49
CA LYS A 98 -7.39 -12.59 6.55
C LYS A 98 -7.69 -12.35 5.07
N THR A 99 -8.68 -11.52 4.75
CA THR A 99 -9.12 -11.28 3.38
C THR A 99 -9.25 -9.78 3.17
N PHE A 100 -9.15 -9.35 1.91
CA PHE A 100 -9.23 -7.93 1.54
C PHE A 100 -8.08 -7.14 2.16
N GLU A 101 -6.86 -7.54 1.79
CA GLU A 101 -5.61 -6.92 2.20
C GLU A 101 -5.18 -5.91 1.12
N LYS A 102 -4.35 -4.93 1.49
CA LYS A 102 -3.60 -4.11 0.52
C LYS A 102 -2.17 -4.60 0.47
N TYR A 103 -1.56 -4.48 -0.69
CA TYR A 103 -0.14 -4.72 -0.89
C TYR A 103 0.53 -3.43 -1.36
N TYR A 104 1.73 -3.19 -0.83
CA TYR A 104 2.58 -2.06 -1.16
C TYR A 104 3.93 -2.55 -1.68
N MET A 105 4.51 -1.83 -2.63
CA MET A 105 5.80 -2.16 -3.23
C MET A 105 6.91 -1.33 -2.59
N VAL A 106 8.02 -1.99 -2.24
CA VAL A 106 9.16 -1.34 -1.61
C VAL A 106 9.78 -0.27 -2.52
N ASP A 107 9.86 -0.56 -3.81
CA ASP A 107 10.47 0.34 -4.80
C ASP A 107 9.44 0.79 -5.84
N THR A 108 9.14 2.09 -5.81
CA THR A 108 8.19 2.73 -6.75
C THR A 108 8.74 2.80 -8.17
N GLY A 109 10.06 2.82 -8.36
CA GLY A 109 10.72 2.74 -9.66
C GLY A 109 10.52 1.39 -10.32
N ILE A 110 10.70 0.30 -9.57
CA ILE A 110 10.43 -1.07 -10.05
C ILE A 110 8.94 -1.24 -10.34
N ARG A 111 8.07 -0.74 -9.46
CA ARG A 111 6.63 -0.70 -9.72
C ARG A 111 6.33 -0.02 -11.05
N ASN A 112 6.90 1.17 -11.29
CA ASN A 112 6.69 1.93 -12.53
C ASN A 112 7.26 1.22 -13.76
N GLN A 113 8.35 0.48 -13.62
CA GLN A 113 8.87 -0.36 -14.70
C GLN A 113 7.91 -1.50 -15.06
N LEU A 114 7.19 -2.06 -14.09
CA LEU A 114 6.21 -3.13 -14.29
C LEU A 114 4.88 -2.66 -14.88
N THR A 115 4.41 -1.46 -14.50
CA THR A 115 3.08 -0.95 -14.87
C THR A 115 3.10 0.13 -15.96
N GLY A 116 4.27 0.71 -16.23
CA GLY A 116 4.42 2.01 -16.88
C GLY A 116 4.11 3.17 -15.93
N LEU A 117 4.46 4.38 -16.37
CA LEU A 117 4.06 5.63 -15.70
C LEU A 117 2.59 5.92 -16.01
N ARG A 118 1.73 5.84 -14.99
CA ARG A 118 0.30 6.17 -15.08
C ARG A 118 -0.04 7.24 -14.06
N ASN A 119 -0.62 8.35 -14.51
CA ASN A 119 -1.02 9.47 -13.65
C ASN A 119 -2.22 9.14 -12.73
N THR A 120 -2.92 8.03 -12.98
CA THR A 120 -4.13 7.64 -12.22
C THR A 120 -3.85 7.14 -10.81
N ASP A 121 -2.59 6.88 -10.46
CA ASP A 121 -2.25 6.13 -9.25
C ASP A 121 -1.62 7.01 -8.16
N TYR A 122 -1.68 8.34 -8.30
CA TYR A 122 -0.96 9.27 -7.44
C TYR A 122 -1.33 9.11 -5.95
N GLY A 123 -2.61 8.99 -5.62
CA GLY A 123 -3.07 8.75 -4.24
C GLY A 123 -2.52 7.44 -3.65
N HIS A 124 -2.58 6.35 -4.41
CA HIS A 124 -2.05 5.06 -3.97
C HIS A 124 -0.52 5.03 -3.85
N VAL A 125 0.18 5.81 -4.66
CA VAL A 125 1.64 6.00 -4.51
C VAL A 125 1.94 6.77 -3.23
N LEU A 126 1.17 7.80 -2.89
CA LEU A 126 1.30 8.50 -1.61
C LEU A 126 1.01 7.56 -0.43
N GLU A 127 -0.07 6.77 -0.48
CA GLU A 127 -0.35 5.74 0.52
C GLU A 127 0.83 4.77 0.67
N ASN A 128 1.42 4.30 -0.44
CA ASN A 128 2.57 3.40 -0.42
C ASN A 128 3.78 4.04 0.30
N ILE A 129 4.07 5.31 0.01
CA ILE A 129 5.19 6.03 0.65
C ILE A 129 4.93 6.17 2.14
N VAL A 130 3.74 6.61 2.53
CA VAL A 130 3.36 6.77 3.95
C VAL A 130 3.40 5.43 4.68
N TYR A 131 2.93 4.34 4.06
CA TYR A 131 2.99 3.00 4.64
C TYR A 131 4.42 2.61 5.03
N PHE A 132 5.38 2.75 4.11
CA PHE A 132 6.78 2.42 4.40
C PHE A 132 7.43 3.38 5.40
N GLU A 133 7.03 4.66 5.40
CA GLU A 133 7.50 5.60 6.39
C GLU A 133 7.01 5.23 7.81
N LEU A 134 5.75 4.82 7.96
CA LEU A 134 5.21 4.35 9.23
C LEU A 134 5.94 3.08 9.71
N LEU A 135 6.25 2.14 8.81
CA LEU A 135 7.08 0.99 9.15
C LEU A 135 8.49 1.40 9.58
N ARG A 136 9.12 2.36 8.87
CA ARG A 136 10.46 2.90 9.20
C ARG A 136 10.49 3.52 10.60
N ARG A 137 9.40 4.17 11.00
CA ARG A 137 9.19 4.75 12.35
C ARG A 137 8.86 3.71 13.41
N GLY A 138 8.82 2.43 13.06
CA GLY A 138 8.62 1.31 14.00
C GLY A 138 7.17 1.03 14.35
N PHE A 139 6.21 1.52 13.56
CA PHE A 139 4.80 1.15 13.74
C PHE A 139 4.51 -0.23 13.14
N GLU A 140 3.66 -1.00 13.80
CA GLU A 140 2.85 -2.00 13.13
C GLU A 140 1.70 -1.31 12.39
N VAL A 141 1.53 -1.60 11.10
CA VAL A 141 0.60 -0.86 10.24
C VAL A 141 -0.44 -1.81 9.66
N ALA A 142 -1.71 -1.49 9.89
CA ALA A 142 -2.87 -2.21 9.38
C ALA A 142 -3.84 -1.25 8.69
N ILE A 143 -4.72 -1.74 7.83
CA ILE A 143 -5.82 -0.95 7.26
C ILE A 143 -7.00 -1.01 8.22
N GLY A 144 -7.60 0.13 8.54
CA GLY A 144 -8.75 0.18 9.43
C GLY A 144 -10.07 -0.03 8.70
N LYS A 145 -10.99 -0.77 9.31
CA LYS A 145 -12.39 -0.84 8.88
C LYS A 145 -13.31 -0.35 9.99
N ALA A 146 -14.02 0.74 9.72
CA ALA A 146 -15.05 1.31 10.58
C ALA A 146 -16.42 1.18 9.90
N GLY A 147 -17.10 0.05 10.13
CA GLY A 147 -18.36 -0.26 9.43
C GLY A 147 -18.13 -0.47 7.94
N THR A 148 -18.64 0.42 7.10
CA THR A 148 -18.41 0.42 5.64
C THR A 148 -17.24 1.31 5.22
N LEU A 149 -16.71 2.13 6.13
CA LEU A 149 -15.62 3.06 5.86
C LEU A 149 -14.27 2.36 6.06
N GLU A 150 -13.32 2.71 5.21
CA GLU A 150 -11.93 2.30 5.29
C GLU A 150 -11.10 3.48 5.81
N ILE A 151 -10.20 3.21 6.74
CA ILE A 151 -9.17 4.13 7.20
C ILE A 151 -7.87 3.59 6.63
N ASP A 152 -7.09 4.42 5.95
CA ASP A 152 -5.92 3.94 5.22
C ASP A 152 -4.95 3.21 6.16
N PHE A 153 -4.62 3.81 7.30
CA PHE A 153 -3.73 3.19 8.28
C PHE A 153 -4.19 3.35 9.73
N VAL A 154 -4.15 2.23 10.45
CA VAL A 154 -4.09 2.13 11.89
C VAL A 154 -2.64 1.79 12.22
N ALA A 155 -1.88 2.77 12.71
CA ALA A 155 -0.49 2.61 13.08
C ALA A 155 -0.40 2.41 14.60
N THR A 156 0.26 1.34 15.04
CA THR A 156 0.37 0.99 16.46
C THR A 156 1.80 0.69 16.90
N LYS A 157 2.19 1.23 18.04
CA LYS A 157 3.33 0.82 18.87
C LYS A 157 2.79 0.30 20.21
N LEU A 158 3.69 -0.03 21.15
CA LEU A 158 3.33 -0.56 22.47
C LEU A 158 2.42 0.40 23.27
N ASP A 159 2.67 1.71 23.16
CA ASP A 159 2.06 2.78 23.94
C ASP A 159 1.34 3.84 23.08
N GLU A 160 1.36 3.66 21.76
CA GLU A 160 0.84 4.64 20.82
C GLU A 160 -0.04 3.98 19.76
N LYS A 161 -1.18 4.62 19.46
CA LYS A 161 -2.02 4.29 18.32
C LYS A 161 -2.41 5.57 17.62
N ILE A 162 -2.25 5.62 16.30
CA ILE A 162 -2.65 6.77 15.48
C ILE A 162 -3.41 6.27 14.25
N TYR A 163 -4.46 7.00 13.89
CA TYR A 163 -5.20 6.78 12.65
C TYR A 163 -4.75 7.78 11.59
N TYR A 164 -4.39 7.29 10.40
CA TYR A 164 -4.00 8.11 9.27
C TYR A 164 -4.96 7.93 8.10
N GLN A 165 -5.33 9.05 7.50
CA GLN A 165 -5.88 9.11 6.14
C GLN A 165 -4.88 9.82 5.24
N VAL A 166 -4.67 9.33 4.02
CA VAL A 166 -3.71 9.86 3.05
C VAL A 166 -4.46 10.29 1.80
N CYS A 167 -4.21 11.51 1.34
CA CYS A 167 -4.84 12.03 0.14
C CYS A 167 -3.94 13.01 -0.59
N ALA A 168 -4.20 13.27 -1.87
CA ALA A 168 -3.45 14.28 -2.60
C ALA A 168 -3.79 15.69 -2.09
N THR A 169 -5.08 15.97 -1.86
CA THR A 169 -5.56 17.29 -1.43
C THR A 169 -6.87 17.18 -0.63
N VAL A 170 -7.07 18.11 0.31
CA VAL A 170 -8.31 18.36 1.06
C VAL A 170 -8.84 19.79 0.85
N MET A 171 -8.39 20.45 -0.22
CA MET A 171 -8.77 21.83 -0.50
C MET A 171 -10.23 21.94 -0.96
N ASP A 172 -10.69 20.96 -1.74
CA ASP A 172 -12.07 20.85 -2.15
C ASP A 172 -12.94 20.31 -1.00
N GLN A 173 -14.13 20.90 -0.80
CA GLN A 173 -14.99 20.57 0.32
C GLN A 173 -15.53 19.14 0.24
N GLU A 174 -15.96 18.69 -0.94
CA GLU A 174 -16.49 17.33 -1.13
C GLU A 174 -15.39 16.29 -0.84
N THR A 175 -14.19 16.53 -1.38
CA THR A 175 -13.01 15.70 -1.14
C THR A 175 -12.67 15.67 0.35
N ARG A 176 -12.59 16.82 1.01
CA ARG A 176 -12.32 16.90 2.45
C ARG A 176 -13.35 16.15 3.29
N GLU A 177 -14.63 16.33 3.01
CA GLU A 177 -15.69 15.62 3.74
C GLU A 177 -15.59 14.10 3.53
N ARG A 178 -15.22 13.65 2.33
CA ARG A 178 -15.00 12.23 2.03
C ARG A 178 -13.80 11.67 2.80
N GLU A 179 -12.66 12.34 2.75
CA GLU A 179 -11.41 11.88 3.38
C GLU A 179 -11.48 11.94 4.92
N LEU A 180 -12.16 12.94 5.51
CA LEU A 180 -12.25 13.05 6.98
C LEU A 180 -13.31 12.12 7.59
N ARG A 181 -14.32 11.69 6.83
CA ARG A 181 -15.45 10.90 7.34
C ARG A 181 -15.04 9.60 8.03
N PRO A 182 -14.10 8.78 7.51
CA PRO A 182 -13.63 7.58 8.20
C PRO A 182 -13.04 7.88 9.58
N LEU A 183 -12.24 8.94 9.70
CA LEU A 183 -11.62 9.36 10.95
C LEU A 183 -12.65 9.91 11.96
N GLN A 184 -13.62 10.69 11.49
CA GLN A 184 -14.71 11.22 12.32
C GLN A 184 -15.63 10.13 12.89
N ALA A 185 -15.75 8.99 12.21
CA ALA A 185 -16.55 7.86 12.67
C ALA A 185 -15.91 7.08 13.84
N ILE A 186 -14.63 7.34 14.13
CA ILE A 186 -13.90 6.70 15.23
C ILE A 186 -14.22 7.42 16.55
N THR A 187 -14.79 6.68 17.49
CA THR A 187 -15.28 7.23 18.76
C THR A 187 -14.24 7.25 19.89
N ASP A 188 -13.08 6.63 19.69
CA ASP A 188 -11.99 6.68 20.69
C ASP A 188 -11.21 8.01 20.64
N HIS A 189 -10.33 8.19 21.62
CA HIS A 189 -9.55 9.42 21.79
C HIS A 189 -8.13 9.34 21.22
N TYR A 190 -7.79 8.29 20.45
CA TYR A 190 -6.46 8.23 19.85
C TYR A 190 -6.29 9.33 18.78
N PRO A 191 -5.06 9.83 18.57
CA PRO A 191 -4.77 10.81 17.55
C PRO A 191 -5.25 10.39 16.16
N LYS A 192 -5.77 11.37 15.42
CA LYS A 192 -6.27 11.23 14.05
C LYS A 192 -5.55 12.25 13.19
N VAL A 193 -5.02 11.81 12.06
CA VAL A 193 -4.20 12.63 11.17
C VAL A 193 -4.67 12.44 9.74
N VAL A 194 -4.85 13.54 9.02
CA VAL A 194 -4.90 13.54 7.56
C VAL A 194 -3.57 14.04 7.03
N LEU A 195 -2.99 13.27 6.13
CA LEU A 195 -1.76 13.58 5.42
C LEU A 195 -2.12 13.99 3.98
N SER A 196 -1.78 15.22 3.60
CA SER A 196 -1.99 15.72 2.24
C SER A 196 -0.78 16.42 1.65
N MET A 197 -0.78 16.66 0.34
CA MET A 197 0.26 17.46 -0.32
C MET A 197 0.01 18.96 -0.20
N ASP A 198 -1.08 19.38 0.45
CA ASP A 198 -1.47 20.78 0.52
C ASP A 198 -0.54 21.57 1.45
N THR A 199 -0.19 22.78 1.01
CA THR A 199 0.47 23.77 1.85
C THR A 199 -0.59 24.73 2.39
N THR A 200 -1.14 24.41 3.56
CA THR A 200 -2.25 25.14 4.16
C THR A 200 -1.97 25.60 5.58
N ILE A 201 -2.56 26.75 5.94
CA ILE A 201 -2.56 27.29 7.31
C ILE A 201 -3.52 26.54 8.24
N TYR A 202 -4.49 25.82 7.68
CA TYR A 202 -5.45 25.03 8.45
C TYR A 202 -4.80 23.70 8.87
N LYS A 203 -4.39 23.64 10.14
CA LYS A 203 -3.69 22.47 10.72
C LYS A 203 -4.61 21.52 11.49
N ASP A 204 -5.89 21.84 11.63
CA ASP A 204 -6.87 21.03 12.36
C ASP A 204 -8.25 21.07 11.71
N PHE A 205 -8.91 19.92 11.67
CA PHE A 205 -10.31 19.76 11.31
C PHE A 205 -11.06 19.04 12.42
N ALA A 206 -11.56 19.81 13.40
CA ALA A 206 -12.34 19.30 14.53
C ALA A 206 -11.60 18.18 15.32
N GLY A 207 -10.32 18.39 15.60
CA GLY A 207 -9.46 17.45 16.31
C GLY A 207 -8.73 16.44 15.43
N ILE A 208 -8.93 16.47 14.10
CA ILE A 208 -8.12 15.74 13.12
C ILE A 208 -6.99 16.66 12.67
N LYS A 209 -5.74 16.29 12.97
CA LYS A 209 -4.56 17.06 12.57
C LYS A 209 -4.37 16.97 11.06
N ASN A 210 -4.11 18.11 10.41
CA ASN A 210 -3.77 18.17 9.00
C ASN A 210 -2.28 18.47 8.82
N ILE A 211 -1.56 17.51 8.27
CA ILE A 211 -0.10 17.55 8.14
C ILE A 211 0.28 17.39 6.68
N ASN A 212 1.21 18.23 6.21
CA ASN A 212 1.74 18.07 4.87
C ASN A 212 2.62 16.82 4.80
N ILE A 213 2.47 15.99 3.76
CA ILE A 213 3.22 14.74 3.60
C ILE A 213 4.73 14.99 3.56
N ILE A 214 5.18 16.07 2.94
CA ILE A 214 6.62 16.39 2.87
C ILE A 214 7.14 16.75 4.27
N ASP A 215 6.41 17.58 5.02
CA ASP A 215 6.77 17.91 6.40
C ASP A 215 6.81 16.66 7.28
N PHE A 216 5.84 15.76 7.11
CA PHE A 216 5.82 14.46 7.78
C PHE A 216 7.07 13.64 7.41
N LEU A 217 7.39 13.46 6.12
CA LEU A 217 8.53 12.65 5.69
C LEU A 217 9.89 13.22 6.13
N LEU A 218 9.98 14.54 6.34
CA LEU A 218 11.19 15.22 6.79
C LEU A 218 11.30 15.34 8.31
N SER A 219 10.26 14.99 9.07
CA SER A 219 10.32 15.00 10.53
C SER A 219 11.12 13.81 11.07
N ASP A 220 11.83 14.04 12.18
CA ASP A 220 12.60 13.01 12.87
C ASP A 220 11.71 12.07 13.72
N ASP A 221 10.50 12.53 14.05
CA ASP A 221 9.45 11.81 14.79
C ASP A 221 8.28 11.46 13.89
#